data_AF-A0A9E5FV51-F1
#
_entry.id   AF-A0A9E5FV51-F1
#
_cell.length_a   1.000
_cell.length_b   1.000
_cell.length_c   1.000
_cell.angle_alpha   90.00
_cell.angle_beta   90.00
_cell.angle_gamma   90.00
#
_symmetry.space_group_name_H-M   'P 1'
#
loop_
_entity.id
_entity.type
_entity.pdbx_description
1 polymer ?
#
loop_
_entity_poly.entity_id
_entity_poly.type
_entity_poly.pdbx_seq_one_letter_code
_entity_poly.pdbx_strand_id
1 'polypeptide(L)' 'EVARDIAVQMSGGSRQIFGVMVESHLQGGAQKYTPGKDDPAQLEFGKSITDACLHWEDSLQVVQVLSAAVQARRKK' A
#
# COMPACT_ATOMS: atom_id res chain seq x y z
N GLU A 1 4.90 -8.26 1.01
CA GLU A 1 6.32 -8.69 1.02
C GLU A 1 7.28 -7.60 0.54
N VAL A 2 7.01 -6.94 -0.59
CA VAL A 2 7.84 -5.84 -1.15
C VAL A 2 8.21 -4.75 -0.14
N ALA A 3 7.25 -4.23 0.63
CA ALA A 3 7.54 -3.20 1.64
C ALA A 3 8.52 -3.67 2.73
N ARG A 4 8.51 -4.96 3.09
CA ARG A 4 9.45 -5.53 4.08
C ARG A 4 10.85 -5.65 3.49
N ASP A 5 10.98 -6.02 2.22
CA ASP A 5 12.28 -6.07 1.56
C ASP A 5 12.92 -4.68 1.46
N ILE A 6 12.15 -3.68 1.03
CA ILE A 6 12.60 -2.28 1.01
C ILE A 6 12.98 -1.80 2.41
N ALA A 7 12.21 -2.16 3.44
CA ALA A 7 12.52 -1.85 4.83
C ALA A 7 13.84 -2.48 5.29
N VAL A 8 14.16 -3.72 4.86
CA VAL A 8 15.47 -4.35 5.12
C VAL A 8 16.60 -3.56 4.48
N GLN A 9 16.46 -3.17 3.20
CA GLN A 9 17.48 -2.36 2.51
C GLN A 9 17.71 -1.01 3.21
N MET A 10 16.63 -0.33 3.59
CA MET A 10 16.68 0.95 4.29
C MET A 10 17.33 0.82 5.67
N SER A 11 16.86 -0.13 6.50
CA SER A 11 17.41 -0.37 7.84
C SER A 11 18.87 -0.86 7.80
N GLY A 12 19.27 -1.51 6.70
CA GLY A 12 20.64 -1.86 6.38
C GLY A 12 21.57 -0.66 6.25
N GLY A 13 21.04 0.53 5.92
CA GLY A 13 21.80 1.76 5.74
C GLY A 13 21.66 2.39 4.35
N SER A 14 20.90 1.77 3.42
CA SER A 14 20.74 2.30 2.07
C SER A 14 20.12 3.70 2.09
N ARG A 15 20.81 4.66 1.46
CA ARG A 15 20.34 6.04 1.25
C ARG A 15 19.88 6.31 -0.19
N GLN A 16 19.90 5.29 -1.04
CA GLN A 16 19.56 5.41 -2.47
C GLN A 16 18.05 5.32 -2.74
N ILE A 17 17.28 4.75 -1.80
CA ILE A 17 15.83 4.68 -1.88
C ILE A 17 15.24 5.95 -1.28
N PHE A 18 14.66 6.81 -2.13
CA PHE A 18 14.07 8.09 -1.73
C PHE A 18 12.59 7.96 -1.32
N GLY A 19 11.86 6.97 -1.83
CA GLY A 19 10.43 6.79 -1.57
C GLY A 19 9.88 5.48 -2.15
N VAL A 20 8.60 5.23 -1.85
CA VAL A 20 7.84 4.09 -2.36
C VAL A 20 6.45 4.55 -2.77
N MET A 21 5.81 3.82 -3.68
CA MET A 21 4.40 3.97 -4.03
C MET A 21 3.64 2.72 -3.58
N VAL A 22 2.46 2.90 -3.00
CA VAL A 22 1.61 1.81 -2.48
C VAL A 22 0.17 2.07 -2.90
N GLU A 23 -0.46 1.07 -3.52
CA GLU A 23 -1.89 1.11 -3.83
C GLU A 23 -2.68 0.47 -2.69
N SER A 24 -3.51 1.29 -2.03
CA SER A 24 -4.29 0.90 -0.86
C SER A 24 -5.67 1.53 -0.91
N HIS A 25 -6.66 0.83 -0.37
CA HIS A 25 -8.02 1.34 -0.23
C HIS A 25 -8.65 0.83 1.07
N LEU A 26 -9.81 1.38 1.44
CA LEU A 26 -10.55 0.95 2.62
C LEU A 26 -10.85 -0.55 2.60
N GLN A 27 -11.26 -1.10 1.46
CA GLN A 27 -11.48 -2.53 1.20
C GLN A 27 -10.39 -3.05 0.27
N GLY A 28 -9.86 -4.24 0.58
CA GLY A 28 -8.81 -4.87 -0.23
C GLY A 28 -9.35 -5.42 -1.56
N GLY A 29 -8.43 -5.59 -2.51
CA GLY A 29 -8.70 -6.13 -3.84
C GLY A 29 -9.31 -5.11 -4.79
N ALA A 30 -10.03 -5.62 -5.78
CA ALA A 30 -10.75 -4.82 -6.77
C ALA A 30 -12.14 -5.41 -7.03
N GLN A 31 -13.03 -4.59 -7.60
CA GLN A 31 -14.35 -4.96 -8.08
C GLN A 31 -14.51 -4.53 -9.54
N LYS A 32 -15.37 -5.21 -10.29
CA LYS A 32 -15.61 -4.87 -11.71
C LYS A 32 -16.63 -3.75 -11.82
N TYR A 33 -16.37 -2.80 -12.70
CA TYR A 33 -17.31 -1.75 -13.07
C TYR A 33 -17.12 -1.35 -14.54
N THR A 34 -18.21 -1.32 -15.29
CA THR A 34 -18.27 -0.89 -16.69
C THR A 34 -19.18 0.33 -16.79
N PRO A 35 -18.63 1.54 -17.07
CA PRO A 35 -19.42 2.74 -17.22
C PRO A 35 -20.54 2.58 -18.24
N GLY A 36 -21.75 3.01 -17.89
CA GLY A 36 -22.94 2.93 -18.75
C GLY A 36 -23.59 1.56 -18.85
N LYS A 37 -23.01 0.52 -18.24
CA LYS A 37 -23.62 -0.82 -18.13
C LYS A 37 -23.96 -1.18 -16.69
N ASP A 38 -23.05 -0.90 -15.77
CA ASP A 38 -23.21 -1.28 -14.36
C ASP A 38 -23.75 -0.09 -13.55
N ASP A 39 -24.61 -0.37 -12.56
CA ASP A 39 -25.18 0.63 -11.66
C ASP A 39 -24.15 1.02 -10.57
N PRO A 40 -23.70 2.29 -10.50
CA PRO A 40 -22.78 2.75 -9.46
C PRO A 40 -23.28 2.53 -8.03
N ALA A 41 -24.59 2.49 -7.82
CA ALA A 41 -25.17 2.28 -6.48
C ALA A 41 -24.94 0.87 -5.93
N GLN A 42 -24.52 -0.08 -6.77
CA GLN A 42 -24.20 -1.45 -6.37
C GLN A 42 -22.72 -1.65 -6.02
N LEU A 43 -21.89 -0.61 -6.13
CA LEU A 43 -20.46 -0.69 -5.82
C LEU A 43 -20.25 -0.86 -4.32
N GLU A 44 -19.37 -1.78 -3.95
CA GLU A 44 -18.89 -1.91 -2.58
C GLU A 44 -18.11 -0.64 -2.22
N PHE A 45 -18.57 0.07 -1.20
CA PHE A 45 -17.95 1.32 -0.78
C PHE A 45 -16.49 1.08 -0.39
N GLY A 46 -15.59 1.88 -0.95
CA GLY A 46 -14.20 1.84 -0.58
C GLY A 46 -13.41 0.67 -1.18
N LYS A 47 -13.85 0.07 -2.28
CA LYS A 47 -13.09 -0.95 -3.04
C LYS A 47 -12.77 -0.45 -4.44
N SER A 48 -11.53 -0.64 -4.86
CA SER A 48 -11.04 -0.18 -6.17
C SER A 48 -11.83 -0.77 -7.33
N ILE A 49 -12.12 0.02 -8.37
CA ILE A 49 -12.71 -0.44 -9.63
C ILE A 49 -11.67 -0.67 -10.75
N THR A 50 -10.40 -0.42 -10.44
CA THR A 50 -9.25 -0.55 -11.34
C THR A 50 -8.34 -1.67 -10.81
N ASP A 51 -7.10 -1.34 -10.43
CA ASP A 51 -6.15 -2.29 -9.88
C ASP A 51 -6.48 -2.69 -8.44
N ALA A 52 -6.03 -3.89 -8.05
CA ALA A 52 -6.28 -4.44 -6.73
C ALA A 52 -5.44 -3.73 -5.66
N CYS A 53 -6.10 -3.16 -4.66
CA CYS A 53 -5.44 -2.44 -3.58
C CYS A 53 -5.23 -3.31 -2.33
N LEU A 54 -4.26 -2.94 -1.49
CA LEU A 54 -4.18 -3.43 -0.12
C LEU A 54 -5.40 -2.97 0.69
N HIS A 55 -5.80 -3.78 1.66
CA HIS A 55 -6.78 -3.39 2.66
C HIS A 55 -6.19 -2.34 3.63
N TRP A 56 -7.06 -1.68 4.40
CA TRP A 56 -6.65 -0.60 5.30
C TRP A 56 -5.66 -1.08 6.37
N GLU A 57 -5.93 -2.22 6.98
CA GLU A 57 -5.11 -2.82 8.04
C GLU A 57 -3.71 -3.18 7.50
N ASP A 58 -3.62 -3.67 6.27
CA ASP A 58 -2.34 -3.96 5.62
C ASP A 58 -1.56 -2.66 5.35
N SER A 59 -2.27 -1.57 5.02
CA SER A 59 -1.68 -0.25 4.80
C SER A 59 -1.04 0.29 6.08
N LEU A 60 -1.72 0.13 7.22
CA LEU A 60 -1.17 0.48 8.53
C LEU A 60 0.11 -0.33 8.82
N GLN A 61 0.11 -1.62 8.53
CA GLN A 61 1.30 -2.46 8.71
C GLN A 61 2.46 -2.01 7.81
N VAL A 62 2.20 -1.67 6.55
CA VAL A 62 3.21 -1.16 5.62
C VAL A 62 3.85 0.12 6.14
N VAL A 63 3.03 1.09 6.58
CA VAL A 63 3.53 2.36 7.14
C VAL A 63 4.35 2.13 8.40
N GLN A 64 3.91 1.24 9.31
CA GLN A 64 4.63 0.90 10.53
C GLN A 64 6.01 0.27 10.23
N VAL A 65 6.06 -0.69 9.31
CA VAL A 65 7.30 -1.36 8.89
C VAL A 65 8.29 -0.37 8.29
N LEU A 66 7.83 0.49 7.37
CA LEU A 66 8.69 1.48 6.72
C LEU A 66 9.15 2.57 7.70
N SER A 67 8.28 3.00 8.62
CA SER A 67 8.63 3.95 9.68
C SER A 67 9.74 3.39 10.59
N ALA A 68 9.61 2.14 11.03
CA ALA A 68 10.63 1.47 11.83
C ALA A 68 11.98 1.39 11.08
N ALA A 69 11.97 1.08 9.78
CA ALA A 69 13.18 1.06 8.97
C ALA A 69 13.83 2.44 8.81
N VAL A 70 13.05 3.50 8.63
CA VAL A 70 13.56 4.89 8.60
C VAL A 70 14.24 5.23 9.94
N GLN A 71 13.60 4.90 11.06
CA GLN A 71 14.17 5.15 12.39
C GLN A 71 15.48 4.37 12.60
N ALA A 72 15.52 3.09 12.21
CA ALA A 72 16.74 2.28 12.29
C ALA A 72 17.88 2.87 11.45
N ARG A 73 17.60 3.28 10.20
CA ARG A 73 18.58 3.92 9.32
C ARG A 73 19.15 5.22 9.90
N ARG A 74 18.33 6.02 10.58
CA ARG A 74 18.76 7.30 11.18
C ARG A 74 19.73 7.13 12.36
N LYS A 75 19.76 5.95 12.98
CA LYS A 75 20.70 5.63 14.08
C LYS A 75 22.06 5.12 13.58
N LYS A 76 22.21 4.91 12.28
CA LYS A 76 23.47 4.57 11.61
C LYS A 76 24.09 5.80 10.96
#